data_AF-A0A117L126-F1
#
_entry.id   AF-A0A117L126-F1
#
_cell.length_a   1.000
_cell.length_b   1.000
_cell.length_c   1.000
_cell.angle_alpha   90.00
_cell.angle_beta   90.00
_cell.angle_gamma   90.00
#
_symmetry.space_group_name_H-M   'P 1'
#
loop_
_entity.id
_entity.type
_entity.pdbx_description
1 polymer ?
#
loop_
_entity_poly.entity_id
_entity_poly.type
_entity_poly.pdbx_seq_one_letter_code
_entity_poly.pdbx_strand_id
1 'polypeptide(L)'
;MIGVIASIIAGLMLREYVMFTAILVFALSLKNRDFGLVGYFIYVIYSGSRIVVSDVYTYGKLINALIFAFSGVLLLEDVLRREVRVRKSEIIPILFLLFGFVIPESFLAGGVLYFLMLRPSFKVALPVVGVVLAFAILGENLSGLGASGQVVVFGSFALFTLAAAFLMREVKRVEMFK
;
A
#
# COMPACT_ATOMS: atom_id res chain seq x y z
N MET A 1 -9.94 -3.89 -8.95
CA MET A 1 -10.74 -3.31 -7.83
C MET A 1 -10.26 -3.73 -6.44
N ILE A 2 -9.19 -4.53 -6.33
CA ILE A 2 -8.69 -4.97 -5.02
C ILE A 2 -8.19 -3.81 -4.16
N GLY A 3 -7.71 -2.72 -4.76
CA GLY A 3 -7.25 -1.53 -4.05
C GLY A 3 -8.36 -0.72 -3.39
N VAL A 4 -9.50 -0.59 -4.07
CA VAL A 4 -10.71 -0.02 -3.46
C VAL A 4 -11.15 -0.89 -2.28
N ILE A 5 -11.18 -2.21 -2.46
CA ILE A 5 -11.54 -3.16 -1.39
C ILE A 5 -10.56 -3.05 -0.21
N ALA A 6 -9.25 -3.03 -0.49
CA ALA A 6 -8.22 -2.88 0.52
C ALA A 6 -8.34 -1.56 1.29
N SER A 7 -8.69 -0.47 0.61
CA SER A 7 -8.90 0.85 1.24
C SER A 7 -10.12 0.87 2.16
N ILE A 8 -11.21 0.21 1.78
CA ILE A 8 -12.41 0.06 2.61
C ILE A 8 -12.09 -0.76 3.87
N ILE A 9 -11.41 -1.91 3.69
CA ILE A 9 -11.01 -2.77 4.80
C ILE A 9 -10.05 -2.05 5.73
N ALA A 10 -9.02 -1.38 5.18
CA ALA A 10 -8.07 -0.59 5.95
C ALA A 10 -8.78 0.53 6.73
N GLY A 11 -9.74 1.23 6.12
CA GLY A 11 -10.55 2.26 6.79
C GLY A 11 -11.29 1.72 8.01
N LEU A 12 -11.86 0.51 7.90
CA LEU A 12 -12.53 -0.15 9.02
C LEU A 12 -11.55 -0.59 10.12
N MET A 13 -10.40 -1.17 9.74
CA MET A 13 -9.37 -1.62 10.68
C MET A 13 -8.73 -0.46 11.45
N LEU A 14 -8.42 0.63 10.74
CA LEU A 14 -7.80 1.84 11.29
C LEU A 14 -8.80 2.78 11.97
N ARG A 15 -10.11 2.50 11.83
CA ARG A 15 -11.23 3.35 12.28
C ARG A 15 -11.22 4.74 11.65
N GLU A 16 -10.76 4.83 10.41
CA GLU A 16 -10.62 6.07 9.64
C GLU A 16 -11.61 6.10 8.47
N TYR A 17 -12.79 6.67 8.71
CA TYR A 17 -13.88 6.77 7.73
C TYR A 17 -13.50 7.55 6.46
N VAL A 18 -12.49 8.41 6.55
CA VAL A 18 -11.96 9.14 5.40
C VAL A 18 -11.51 8.18 4.30
N MET A 19 -11.03 6.98 4.64
CA MET A 19 -10.54 6.02 3.66
C MET A 19 -11.64 5.50 2.71
N PHE A 20 -12.92 5.60 3.07
CA PHE A 20 -14.04 5.25 2.18
C PHE A 20 -14.15 6.16 0.96
N THR A 21 -13.53 7.35 1.00
CA THR A 21 -13.43 8.24 -0.16
C THR A 21 -12.59 7.65 -1.31
N ALA A 22 -11.89 6.54 -1.08
CA ALA A 22 -11.21 5.78 -2.14
C ALA A 22 -12.14 5.39 -3.30
N ILE A 23 -13.43 5.16 -3.03
CA ILE A 23 -14.44 4.88 -4.06
C ILE A 23 -14.58 6.08 -5.01
N LEU A 24 -14.60 7.30 -4.47
CA LEU A 24 -14.71 8.53 -5.26
C LEU A 24 -13.45 8.74 -6.11
N VAL A 25 -12.27 8.50 -5.54
CA VAL A 25 -10.99 8.57 -6.26
C VAL A 25 -10.98 7.61 -7.44
N PHE A 26 -11.41 6.36 -7.22
CA PHE A 26 -11.52 5.37 -8.29
C PHE A 26 -12.58 5.76 -9.32
N ALA A 27 -13.75 6.27 -8.91
CA ALA A 27 -14.77 6.75 -9.83
C ALA A 27 -14.26 7.90 -10.72
N LEU A 28 -13.47 8.83 -10.17
CA LEU A 28 -12.80 9.88 -10.94
C LEU A 28 -11.82 9.30 -11.96
N SER A 29 -11.06 8.27 -11.59
CA SER A 29 -10.11 7.61 -12.51
C SER A 29 -10.81 6.94 -13.69
N LEU A 30 -12.01 6.41 -13.50
CA LEU A 30 -12.82 5.83 -14.58
C LEU A 30 -13.19 6.89 -15.62
N LYS A 31 -13.45 8.14 -15.21
CA LYS A 31 -13.77 9.25 -16.13
C LYS A 31 -12.51 9.81 -16.80
N ASN A 32 -11.48 10.12 -16.03
CA ASN A 32 -10.22 10.65 -16.54
C ASN A 32 -9.05 10.20 -15.64
N ARG A 33 -8.02 9.61 -16.25
CA ARG A 33 -6.85 9.09 -15.52
C ARG A 33 -6.13 10.17 -14.71
N ASP A 34 -5.99 11.37 -15.26
CA ASP A 34 -5.23 12.45 -14.63
C ASP A 34 -6.00 13.03 -13.44
N PHE A 35 -7.34 13.15 -13.54
CA PHE A 35 -8.17 13.49 -12.38
C PHE A 35 -8.14 12.39 -11.31
N GLY A 36 -8.13 11.13 -11.71
CA GLY A 36 -7.95 10.00 -10.79
C GLY A 36 -6.62 10.06 -10.03
N LEU A 37 -5.52 10.41 -10.71
CA LEU A 37 -4.20 10.54 -10.10
C LEU A 37 -4.12 11.75 -9.16
N VAL A 38 -4.66 12.90 -9.56
CA VAL A 38 -4.74 14.07 -8.68
C VAL A 38 -5.58 13.75 -7.44
N GLY A 39 -6.75 13.14 -7.62
CA GLY A 39 -7.60 12.68 -6.53
C GLY A 39 -6.92 11.67 -5.62
N TYR A 40 -6.13 10.76 -6.19
CA TYR A 40 -5.32 9.80 -5.43
C TYR A 40 -4.27 10.49 -4.55
N PHE A 41 -3.52 11.46 -5.08
CA PHE A 41 -2.51 12.16 -4.28
C PHE A 41 -3.16 12.95 -3.14
N ILE A 42 -4.28 13.64 -3.40
CA ILE A 42 -5.04 14.34 -2.37
C ILE A 42 -5.55 13.36 -1.31
N TYR A 43 -6.10 12.21 -1.74
CA TYR A 43 -6.59 11.16 -0.86
C TYR A 43 -5.51 10.61 0.07
N VAL A 44 -4.32 10.28 -0.46
CA VAL A 44 -3.24 9.71 0.35
C VAL A 44 -2.71 10.74 1.34
N ILE A 45 -2.53 12.00 0.92
CA ILE A 45 -2.08 13.07 1.82
C ILE A 45 -3.10 13.31 2.94
N TYR A 46 -4.38 13.45 2.59
CA TYR A 46 -5.44 13.74 3.56
C TYR A 46 -5.67 12.56 4.51
N SER A 47 -5.79 11.33 3.99
CA SER A 47 -5.97 10.13 4.82
C SER A 47 -4.74 9.87 5.70
N GLY A 48 -3.54 10.06 5.16
CA GLY A 48 -2.30 9.93 5.91
C GLY A 48 -2.17 10.92 7.06
N SER A 49 -2.72 12.13 6.92
CA SER A 49 -2.74 13.14 8.01
C SER A 49 -3.67 12.76 9.17
N ARG A 50 -4.64 11.88 8.93
CA ARG A 50 -5.61 11.42 9.95
C ARG A 50 -5.12 10.20 10.70
N ILE A 51 -4.32 9.36 10.05
CA ILE A 51 -3.77 8.15 10.65
C ILE A 51 -2.63 8.55 11.60
N VAL A 52 -2.93 8.60 12.90
CA VAL A 52 -1.99 9.01 13.94
C VAL A 52 -0.92 7.93 14.14
N VAL A 53 0.20 8.06 13.44
CA VAL A 53 1.41 7.26 13.67
C VAL A 53 2.35 8.03 14.60
N SER A 54 1.92 8.22 15.86
CA SER A 54 2.75 8.95 16.84
C SER A 54 3.99 8.18 17.28
N ASP A 55 4.09 6.86 17.00
CA ASP A 55 5.27 6.07 17.35
C ASP A 55 5.40 4.74 16.57
N VAL A 56 6.24 4.68 15.53
CA VAL A 56 6.37 3.48 14.66
C VAL A 56 7.05 2.30 15.38
N TYR A 57 7.61 2.49 16.58
CA TYR A 57 8.29 1.42 17.32
C TYR A 57 7.37 0.47 18.06
N THR A 58 6.12 0.85 18.23
CA THR A 58 5.13 -0.08 18.73
C THR A 58 4.61 -0.91 17.57
N TYR A 59 4.71 -2.23 17.71
CA TYR A 59 4.29 -3.20 16.71
C TYR A 59 2.92 -2.85 16.09
N GLY A 60 1.93 -2.52 16.93
CA GLY A 60 0.60 -2.14 16.45
C GLY A 60 0.57 -0.88 15.58
N LYS A 61 1.37 0.16 15.88
CA LYS A 61 1.43 1.37 15.05
C LYS A 61 2.19 1.15 13.74
N LEU A 62 3.23 0.31 13.75
CA LEU A 62 3.90 -0.13 12.52
C LEU A 62 2.92 -0.89 11.62
N ILE A 63 2.19 -1.86 12.17
CA ILE A 63 1.17 -2.61 11.44
C ILE A 63 0.11 -1.69 10.85
N ASN A 64 -0.37 -0.69 11.60
CA ASN A 64 -1.32 0.29 11.10
C ASN A 64 -0.78 1.12 9.92
N ALA A 65 0.48 1.58 10.02
CA ALA A 65 1.14 2.30 8.95
C ALA A 65 1.30 1.44 7.69
N LEU A 66 1.64 0.15 7.86
CA LEU A 66 1.76 -0.80 6.77
C LEU A 66 0.40 -1.09 6.12
N ILE A 67 -0.67 -1.28 6.90
CA ILE A 67 -2.04 -1.46 6.37
C ILE A 67 -2.43 -0.26 5.50
N PHE A 68 -2.21 0.96 6.00
CA PHE A 68 -2.48 2.18 5.23
C PHE A 68 -1.69 2.20 3.93
N ALA A 69 -0.38 1.98 3.99
CA ALA A 69 0.48 2.04 2.83
C ALA A 69 0.15 0.98 1.77
N PHE A 70 -0.05 -0.26 2.18
CA PHE A 70 -0.47 -1.33 1.26
C PHE A 70 -1.81 -1.00 0.61
N SER A 71 -2.79 -0.50 1.38
CA SER A 71 -4.07 -0.09 0.81
C SER A 71 -3.91 1.04 -0.23
N GLY A 72 -3.02 2.01 0.03
CA GLY A 72 -2.70 3.09 -0.88
C GLY A 72 -1.99 2.63 -2.15
N VAL A 73 -1.06 1.68 -2.07
CA VAL A 73 -0.39 1.11 -3.25
C VAL A 73 -1.38 0.34 -4.12
N LEU A 74 -2.23 -0.48 -3.50
CA LEU A 74 -3.26 -1.24 -4.22
C LEU A 74 -4.29 -0.30 -4.88
N LEU A 75 -4.68 0.79 -4.20
CA LEU A 75 -5.57 1.80 -4.77
C LEU A 75 -4.95 2.52 -5.96
N LEU A 76 -3.65 2.84 -5.90
CA LEU A 76 -2.93 3.43 -7.03
C LEU A 76 -3.00 2.52 -8.25
N GLU A 77 -2.83 1.22 -8.05
CA GLU A 77 -2.93 0.26 -9.14
C GLU A 77 -4.31 0.27 -9.79
N ASP A 78 -5.37 0.26 -8.98
CA ASP A 78 -6.75 0.37 -9.46
C ASP A 78 -6.96 1.67 -10.24
N VAL A 79 -6.50 2.81 -9.72
CA VAL A 79 -6.55 4.12 -10.41
C VAL A 79 -5.84 4.08 -11.75
N LEU A 80 -4.69 3.40 -11.82
CA LEU A 80 -3.91 3.27 -13.04
C LEU A 80 -4.47 2.22 -14.01
N ARG A 81 -5.16 1.17 -13.54
CA ARG A 81 -5.76 0.12 -14.38
C ARG A 81 -7.12 0.54 -14.95
N ARG A 82 -7.90 1.30 -14.20
CA ARG A 82 -9.27 1.75 -14.58
C ARG A 82 -10.22 0.59 -14.90
N GLU A 83 -10.00 -0.59 -14.30
CA GLU A 83 -10.82 -1.78 -14.49
C GLU A 83 -11.73 -2.03 -13.28
N VAL A 84 -13.03 -2.16 -13.51
CA VAL A 84 -14.05 -2.47 -12.48
C VAL A 84 -14.15 -3.99 -12.21
N ARG A 85 -13.43 -4.82 -12.97
CA ARG A 85 -13.54 -6.28 -12.82
C ARG A 85 -12.59 -6.79 -11.74
N VAL A 86 -13.12 -7.61 -10.84
CA VAL A 86 -12.31 -8.43 -9.93
C VAL A 86 -11.90 -9.69 -10.69
N ARG A 87 -10.60 -9.95 -10.78
CA ARG A 87 -10.08 -11.15 -11.45
C ARG A 87 -10.23 -12.35 -10.53
N LYS A 88 -10.44 -13.57 -11.07
CA LYS A 88 -10.49 -14.79 -10.25
C LYS A 88 -9.22 -14.98 -9.40
N SER A 89 -8.08 -14.54 -9.92
CA SER A 89 -6.79 -14.54 -9.19
C SER A 89 -6.76 -13.60 -7.99
N GLU A 90 -7.63 -12.59 -7.93
CA GLU A 90 -7.70 -11.62 -6.82
C GLU A 90 -8.47 -12.15 -5.61
N ILE A 91 -9.22 -13.25 -5.77
CA ILE A 91 -10.06 -13.82 -4.71
C ILE A 91 -9.22 -14.21 -3.50
N ILE A 92 -8.09 -14.91 -3.71
CA ILE A 92 -7.21 -15.35 -2.61
C ILE A 92 -6.64 -14.15 -1.85
N PRO A 93 -5.99 -13.16 -2.50
CA PRO A 93 -5.57 -11.93 -1.82
C PRO A 93 -6.69 -11.20 -1.08
N ILE A 94 -7.89 -11.11 -1.66
CA ILE A 94 -9.05 -10.47 -1.00
C ILE A 94 -9.44 -11.20 0.27
N LEU A 95 -9.41 -12.54 0.29
CA LEU A 95 -9.70 -13.32 1.49
C LEU A 95 -8.67 -13.03 2.60
N PHE A 96 -7.38 -12.93 2.26
CA PHE A 96 -6.34 -12.55 3.22
C PHE A 96 -6.56 -11.13 3.76
N LEU A 97 -6.88 -10.17 2.87
CA LEU A 97 -7.21 -8.79 3.27
C LEU A 97 -8.39 -8.77 4.26
N LEU A 98 -9.47 -9.52 3.98
CA LEU A 98 -10.62 -9.64 4.87
C LEU A 98 -10.26 -10.31 6.21
N PHE A 99 -9.39 -11.32 6.19
CA PHE A 99 -8.92 -11.96 7.41
C PHE A 99 -8.06 -11.02 8.29
N GLY A 100 -7.61 -9.89 7.71
CA GLY A 100 -6.99 -8.77 8.42
C GLY A 100 -7.75 -8.31 9.68
N PHE A 101 -9.09 -8.39 9.68
CA PHE A 101 -9.90 -8.03 10.84
C PHE A 101 -9.63 -8.88 12.09
N VAL A 102 -9.23 -10.13 11.89
CA VAL A 102 -8.91 -11.07 12.97
C VAL A 102 -7.43 -11.01 13.29
N ILE A 103 -6.60 -11.01 12.23
CA ILE A 103 -5.14 -11.03 12.31
C ILE A 103 -4.59 -9.95 11.36
N PRO A 104 -4.18 -8.78 11.87
CA PRO A 104 -3.73 -7.65 11.04
C PRO A 104 -2.62 -7.98 10.04
N GLU A 105 -1.75 -8.92 10.37
CA GLU A 105 -0.66 -9.43 9.55
C GLU A 105 -1.18 -10.13 8.29
N SER A 106 -2.38 -10.71 8.34
CA SER A 106 -3.04 -11.32 7.19
C SER A 106 -3.38 -10.29 6.11
N PHE A 107 -3.67 -9.04 6.50
CA PHE A 107 -3.84 -7.94 5.54
C PHE A 107 -2.57 -7.69 4.74
N LEU A 108 -1.42 -7.65 5.43
CA LEU A 108 -0.11 -7.46 4.80
C LEU A 108 0.23 -8.64 3.88
N ALA A 109 -0.03 -9.87 4.34
CA ALA A 109 0.13 -11.06 3.51
C ALA A 109 -0.71 -10.99 2.23
N GLY A 110 -1.97 -10.55 2.32
CA GLY A 110 -2.83 -10.33 1.16
C GLY A 110 -2.28 -9.29 0.18
N GLY A 111 -1.79 -8.16 0.70
CA GLY A 111 -1.15 -7.12 -0.11
C GLY A 111 0.12 -7.60 -0.82
N VAL A 112 0.99 -8.34 -0.10
CA VAL A 112 2.21 -8.94 -0.67
C VAL A 112 1.88 -10.01 -1.71
N LEU A 113 0.93 -10.90 -1.42
CA LEU A 113 0.49 -11.94 -2.36
C LEU A 113 0.00 -11.32 -3.66
N TYR A 114 -0.83 -10.28 -3.59
CA TYR A 114 -1.27 -9.59 -4.78
C TYR A 114 -0.13 -8.93 -5.53
N PHE A 115 0.77 -8.24 -4.82
CA PHE A 115 1.94 -7.63 -5.41
C PHE A 115 2.81 -8.65 -6.16
N LEU A 116 3.05 -9.84 -5.59
CA LEU A 116 3.78 -10.92 -6.26
C LEU A 116 3.05 -11.42 -7.51
N MET A 117 1.72 -11.45 -7.51
CA MET A 117 0.93 -11.81 -8.70
C MET A 117 1.08 -10.82 -9.85
N LEU A 118 1.44 -9.56 -9.58
CA LEU A 118 1.73 -8.57 -10.61
C LEU A 118 3.02 -8.85 -11.37
N ARG A 119 3.78 -9.89 -10.99
CA ARG A 119 5.11 -10.21 -11.53
C ARG A 119 6.01 -8.97 -11.61
N PRO A 120 6.25 -8.32 -10.47
CA PRO A 120 7.07 -7.11 -10.44
C PRO A 120 8.44 -7.42 -11.04
N SER A 121 8.96 -6.50 -11.85
CA SER A 121 10.30 -6.65 -12.40
C SER A 121 11.31 -6.84 -11.26
N PHE A 122 12.42 -7.54 -11.52
CA PHE A 122 13.43 -7.80 -10.47
C PHE A 122 13.96 -6.51 -9.82
N LYS A 123 14.00 -5.41 -10.58
CA LYS A 123 14.36 -4.07 -10.11
C LYS A 123 13.38 -3.50 -9.07
N VAL A 124 12.12 -3.93 -9.12
CA VAL A 124 11.05 -3.55 -8.17
C VAL A 124 10.99 -4.53 -7.01
N ALA A 125 11.17 -5.82 -7.26
CA ALA A 125 11.14 -6.85 -6.23
C ALA A 125 12.34 -6.79 -5.29
N LEU A 126 13.54 -6.50 -5.81
CA LEU A 126 14.79 -6.49 -5.03
C LEU A 126 14.78 -5.45 -3.89
N PRO A 127 14.36 -4.19 -4.09
CA PRO A 127 14.20 -3.25 -2.98
C PRO A 127 13.15 -3.69 -1.96
N VAL A 128 12.03 -4.27 -2.41
CA VAL A 128 10.95 -4.75 -1.53
C VAL A 128 11.46 -5.87 -0.62
N VAL A 129 12.08 -6.89 -1.22
CA VAL A 129 12.65 -8.02 -0.47
C VAL A 129 13.80 -7.55 0.41
N GLY A 130 14.64 -6.62 -0.08
CA GLY A 130 15.74 -6.05 0.68
C GLY A 130 15.27 -5.29 1.92
N VAL A 131 14.21 -4.49 1.82
CA VAL A 131 13.60 -3.80 2.96
C VAL A 131 13.00 -4.83 3.93
N VAL A 132 12.23 -5.81 3.45
CA VAL A 132 11.65 -6.85 4.31
C VAL A 132 12.72 -7.65 5.05
N LEU A 133 13.80 -8.05 4.36
CA LEU A 133 14.94 -8.74 4.96
C LEU A 133 15.69 -7.86 5.95
N ALA A 134 15.88 -6.58 5.64
CA ALA A 134 16.51 -5.63 6.56
C ALA A 134 15.69 -5.49 7.85
N PHE A 135 14.36 -5.40 7.76
CA PHE A 135 13.49 -5.39 8.94
C PHE A 135 13.52 -6.72 9.70
N ALA A 136 13.57 -7.86 9.00
CA ALA A 136 13.62 -9.18 9.64
C ALA A 136 14.94 -9.43 10.37
N ILE A 137 16.07 -8.97 9.82
CA ILE A 137 17.41 -9.19 10.38
C ILE A 137 17.76 -8.14 11.44
N LEU A 138 17.39 -6.87 11.21
CA LEU A 138 17.75 -5.74 12.08
C LEU A 138 16.62 -5.35 13.05
N GLY A 139 15.56 -6.15 13.15
CA GLY A 139 14.38 -5.85 13.97
C GLY A 139 14.72 -5.53 15.43
N GLU A 140 15.67 -6.26 16.02
CA GLU A 140 16.12 -6.04 17.41
C GLU A 140 16.96 -4.77 17.59
N ASN A 141 17.68 -4.33 16.55
CA ASN A 141 18.46 -3.09 16.59
C ASN A 141 17.57 -1.87 16.29
N LEU A 142 16.53 -2.05 15.47
CA LEU A 142 15.57 -1.01 15.12
C LEU A 142 14.66 -0.66 16.29
N SER A 143 14.30 -1.61 17.15
CA SER A 143 13.47 -1.36 18.33
C SER A 143 14.17 -0.52 19.42
N GLY A 144 15.51 -0.42 19.40
CA GLY A 144 16.29 0.36 20.36
C GLY A 144 16.57 1.84 19.99
N LEU A 145 16.16 2.30 18.81
CA LEU A 145 16.67 3.56 18.22
C LEU A 145 15.93 4.86 18.60
N GLY A 146 14.85 4.81 19.38
CA GLY A 146 14.10 6.02 19.83
C GLY A 146 13.72 6.98 18.68
N ALA A 147 13.40 8.25 18.91
CA ALA A 147 12.90 9.16 17.86
C ALA A 147 13.77 9.29 16.58
N SER A 148 15.07 8.97 16.63
CA SER A 148 15.97 8.98 15.46
C SER A 148 15.72 7.87 14.44
N GLY A 149 15.42 6.63 14.86
CA GLY A 149 15.10 5.57 13.92
C GLY A 149 13.68 5.67 13.34
N GLN A 150 12.78 6.48 13.93
CA GLN A 150 11.47 6.81 13.33
C GLN A 150 11.71 7.52 12.00
N VAL A 151 12.64 8.46 11.94
CA VAL A 151 13.00 9.19 10.71
C VAL A 151 13.62 8.25 9.67
N VAL A 152 14.45 7.29 10.10
CA VAL A 152 15.08 6.30 9.21
C VAL A 152 14.04 5.31 8.67
N VAL A 153 13.15 4.79 9.51
CA VAL A 153 12.09 3.85 9.11
C VAL A 153 11.07 4.54 8.21
N PHE A 154 10.58 5.73 8.59
CA PHE A 154 9.61 6.47 7.79
C PHE A 154 10.22 7.02 6.50
N GLY A 155 11.47 7.49 6.55
CA GLY A 155 12.23 7.92 5.38
C GLY A 155 12.48 6.75 4.42
N SER A 156 12.87 5.58 4.94
CA SER A 156 13.07 4.36 4.15
C SER A 156 11.76 3.86 3.55
N PHE A 157 10.66 3.95 4.30
CA PHE A 157 9.34 3.52 3.85
C PHE A 157 8.70 4.49 2.84
N ALA A 158 8.90 5.80 3.03
CA ALA A 158 8.51 6.82 2.07
C ALA A 158 9.35 6.70 0.79
N LEU A 159 10.67 6.55 0.89
CA LEU A 159 11.56 6.27 -0.24
C LEU A 159 11.19 4.96 -0.94
N PHE A 160 10.80 3.94 -0.19
CA PHE A 160 10.31 2.67 -0.71
C PHE A 160 9.01 2.85 -1.51
N THR A 161 8.05 3.59 -0.99
CA THR A 161 6.77 3.83 -1.66
C THR A 161 6.96 4.71 -2.90
N LEU A 162 7.85 5.71 -2.82
CA LEU A 162 8.22 6.57 -3.95
C LEU A 162 8.96 5.77 -5.02
N ALA A 163 9.93 4.94 -4.65
CA ALA A 163 10.67 4.08 -5.57
C ALA A 163 9.76 3.04 -6.23
N ALA A 164 8.88 2.39 -5.45
CA ALA A 164 7.89 1.45 -5.97
C ALA A 164 6.92 2.13 -6.96
N ALA A 165 6.44 3.33 -6.64
CA ALA A 165 5.55 4.10 -7.51
C ALA A 165 6.25 4.55 -8.81
N PHE A 166 7.50 5.02 -8.74
CA PHE A 166 8.27 5.41 -9.92
C PHE A 166 8.62 4.21 -10.81
N LEU A 167 8.96 3.07 -10.22
CA LEU A 167 9.35 1.89 -10.99
C LEU A 167 8.13 1.14 -11.55
N MET A 168 6.97 1.15 -10.89
CA MET A 168 5.70 0.67 -11.48
C MET A 168 5.29 1.50 -12.71
N ARG A 169 5.61 2.80 -12.72
CA ARG A 169 5.40 3.67 -13.89
C ARG A 169 6.27 3.24 -15.08
N GLU A 170 7.48 2.74 -14.84
CA GLU A 170 8.33 2.17 -15.89
C GLU A 170 7.82 0.82 -16.39
N VAL A 171 7.37 -0.08 -15.51
CA VAL A 171 6.79 -1.38 -15.89
C VAL A 171 5.59 -1.20 -16.82
N LYS A 172 4.67 -0.29 -16.49
CA LYS A 172 3.53 0.02 -17.38
C LYS A 172 3.93 0.75 -18.67
N ARG A 173 5.03 1.51 -18.69
CA ARG A 173 5.55 2.09 -19.93
C ARG A 173 6.04 0.99 -20.88
N VAL A 174 6.77 0.00 -20.36
CA VAL A 174 7.31 -1.10 -21.17
C VAL A 174 6.21 -1.98 -21.77
N GLU A 175 5.08 -2.16 -21.06
CA GLU A 175 3.91 -2.86 -21.60
C GLU A 175 3.10 -2.06 -22.64
N MET A 176 3.20 -0.72 -22.67
CA MET A 176 2.53 0.10 -23.70
C MET A 176 3.31 0.22 -25.02
N PHE A 177 4.59 -0.18 -25.03
CA PHE A 177 5.47 -0.10 -26.21
C PHE A 177 5.81 -1.48 -26.81
N LYS A 178 5.12 -2.54 -26.39
CA LYS A 178 5.10 -3.87 -27.01
C LYS A 178 3.70 -4.21 -27.47
#